data_AF-A0A706NRE0-F1
#
_entry.id   AF-A0A706NRE0-F1
#
_cell.length_a   1.000
_cell.length_b   1.000
_cell.length_c   1.000
_cell.angle_alpha   90.00
_cell.angle_beta   90.00
_cell.angle_gamma   90.00
#
_symmetry.space_group_name_H-M   'P 1'
#
loop_
_entity.id
_entity.type
_entity.pdbx_description
1 polymer ?
#
loop_
_entity_poly.entity_id
_entity_poly.type
_entity_poly.pdbx_seq_one_letter_code
_entity_poly.pdbx_strand_id
1 'polypeptide(L)'
;QPAPAEPNVLPEQAIRDPFILEFLNLKDEYSESDLEDALLSHLMDFMLELGDDFAFVGRQRRLRIDDSWFRVDLLFFHRRLRCLLLVDLKVGKFGYADAGQMNMYLNYAKEHWTMPGENPPVGLVLCAGKGAGEAHYALTGLPNTIMASEYKVQLPDEKLLTDELIRSQTMLETQLTRGGSLTTEKN
;
A
#
# COMPACT_ATOMS: atom_id res chain seq x y z
N GLN A 1 8.06 3.91 31.55
CA GLN A 1 7.33 3.28 30.42
C GLN A 1 8.38 2.77 29.45
N PRO A 2 8.37 1.50 29.02
CA PRO A 2 9.29 1.09 27.96
C PRO A 2 8.86 1.81 26.68
N ALA A 3 9.84 2.32 25.94
CA ALA A 3 9.64 2.93 24.63
C ALA A 3 8.91 1.94 23.71
N PRO A 4 8.04 2.39 22.78
CA PRO A 4 7.46 1.49 21.80
C PRO A 4 8.60 0.79 21.08
N ALA A 5 8.57 -0.55 21.06
CA ALA A 5 9.55 -1.36 20.36
C ALA A 5 9.59 -0.91 18.90
N GLU A 6 10.76 -0.54 18.41
CA GLU A 6 10.93 -0.16 17.01
C GLU A 6 10.37 -1.30 16.12
N PRO A 7 9.50 -0.99 15.15
CA PRO A 7 8.99 -2.02 14.25
C PRO A 7 10.17 -2.65 13.53
N ASN A 8 10.46 -3.92 13.83
CA ASN A 8 11.53 -4.71 13.22
C ASN A 8 11.24 -5.07 11.74
N VAL A 9 10.23 -4.42 11.13
CA VAL A 9 9.78 -4.65 9.77
C VAL A 9 9.43 -3.29 9.18
N LEU A 10 10.05 -2.99 8.04
CA LEU A 10 9.70 -1.79 7.28
C LEU A 10 8.36 -2.02 6.56
N PRO A 11 7.44 -1.04 6.53
CA PRO A 11 6.16 -1.15 5.83
C PRO A 11 6.29 -1.63 4.38
N GLU A 12 7.35 -1.22 3.69
CA GLU A 12 7.68 -1.61 2.31
C GLU A 12 7.96 -3.10 2.16
N GLN A 13 8.39 -3.78 3.23
CA GLN A 13 8.63 -5.22 3.25
C GLN A 13 7.40 -6.02 3.70
N ALA A 14 6.45 -5.36 4.35
CA ALA A 14 5.26 -5.98 4.92
C ALA A 14 4.09 -6.03 3.94
N ILE A 15 4.05 -5.11 2.98
CA ILE A 15 2.95 -4.98 2.02
C ILE A 15 3.39 -5.56 0.67
N ARG A 16 2.55 -6.41 0.09
CA ARG A 16 2.78 -6.98 -1.25
C ARG A 16 2.69 -5.91 -2.33
N ASP A 17 3.51 -6.03 -3.36
CA ASP A 17 3.45 -5.19 -4.54
C ASP A 17 4.05 -5.93 -5.75
N PRO A 18 3.29 -6.17 -6.84
CA PRO A 18 1.87 -5.84 -7.01
C PRO A 18 0.94 -6.83 -6.29
N PHE A 19 -0.32 -6.43 -6.08
CA PHE A 19 -1.39 -7.33 -5.65
C PHE A 19 -2.03 -8.06 -6.84
N ILE A 20 -2.19 -9.38 -6.74
CA ILE A 20 -2.89 -10.18 -7.75
C ILE A 20 -4.34 -10.42 -7.29
N LEU A 21 -5.30 -9.80 -7.97
CA LEU A 21 -6.71 -9.75 -7.61
C LEU A 21 -7.62 -10.41 -8.67
N GLU A 22 -7.12 -11.46 -9.33
CA GLU A 22 -7.85 -12.17 -10.40
C GLU A 22 -9.16 -12.81 -9.92
N PHE A 23 -9.20 -13.21 -8.64
CA PHE A 23 -10.38 -13.81 -8.01
C PHE A 23 -11.63 -12.91 -8.02
N LEU A 24 -11.48 -11.61 -8.27
CA LEU A 24 -12.60 -10.65 -8.31
C LEU A 24 -13.45 -10.79 -9.58
N ASN A 25 -12.91 -11.38 -10.65
CA ASN A 25 -13.60 -11.59 -11.93
C ASN A 25 -14.34 -10.33 -12.45
N LEU A 26 -13.68 -9.17 -12.33
CA LEU A 26 -14.21 -7.88 -12.76
C LEU A 26 -14.25 -7.78 -14.29
N LYS A 27 -15.26 -7.05 -14.80
CA LYS A 27 -15.37 -6.71 -16.23
C LYS A 27 -14.32 -5.68 -16.64
N ASP A 28 -14.14 -5.45 -17.93
CA ASP A 28 -13.14 -4.50 -18.45
C ASP A 28 -13.38 -3.04 -17.99
N GLU A 29 -14.62 -2.64 -17.74
CA GLU A 29 -14.99 -1.34 -17.20
C GLU A 29 -15.66 -1.50 -15.83
N TYR A 30 -15.10 -0.84 -14.81
CA TYR A 30 -15.60 -0.82 -13.44
C TYR A 30 -15.21 0.49 -12.74
N SER A 31 -15.99 0.90 -11.74
CA SER A 31 -15.68 2.03 -10.86
C SER A 31 -14.91 1.60 -9.61
N GLU A 32 -14.39 2.57 -8.85
CA GLU A 32 -13.80 2.30 -7.53
C GLU A 32 -14.80 1.61 -6.59
N SER A 33 -16.08 1.98 -6.66
CA SER A 33 -17.13 1.36 -5.85
C SER A 33 -17.33 -0.10 -6.23
N ASP A 34 -17.30 -0.42 -7.53
CA ASP A 34 -17.43 -1.80 -8.02
C ASP A 34 -16.24 -2.67 -7.58
N LEU A 35 -15.02 -2.12 -7.65
CA LEU A 35 -13.80 -2.79 -7.18
C LEU A 35 -13.86 -3.08 -5.68
N GLU A 36 -14.30 -2.10 -4.89
CA GLU A 36 -14.45 -2.25 -3.45
C GLU A 36 -15.50 -3.33 -3.10
N ASP A 37 -16.67 -3.29 -3.74
CA ASP A 37 -17.74 -4.26 -3.48
C ASP A 37 -17.35 -5.67 -3.90
N ALA A 38 -16.58 -5.82 -4.99
CA ALA A 38 -16.00 -7.10 -5.38
C ALA A 38 -14.97 -7.59 -4.35
N LEU A 39 -14.03 -6.73 -3.92
CA LEU A 39 -13.03 -7.07 -2.91
C LEU A 39 -13.66 -7.57 -1.62
N LEU A 40 -14.78 -6.98 -1.22
CA LEU A 40 -15.47 -7.36 0.00
C LEU A 40 -16.31 -8.62 -0.13
N SER A 41 -16.93 -8.83 -1.30
CA SER A 41 -17.60 -10.09 -1.62
C SER A 41 -16.62 -11.27 -1.57
N HIS A 42 -15.34 -10.98 -1.86
CA HIS A 42 -14.22 -11.92 -1.81
C HIS A 42 -13.22 -11.60 -0.70
N LEU A 43 -13.68 -11.01 0.42
CA LEU A 43 -12.78 -10.54 1.48
C LEU A 43 -11.89 -11.67 2.02
N MET A 44 -12.41 -12.89 2.07
CA MET A 44 -11.63 -14.07 2.48
C MET A 44 -10.44 -14.32 1.55
N ASP A 45 -10.66 -14.31 0.24
CA ASP A 45 -9.61 -14.52 -0.77
C ASP A 45 -8.60 -13.36 -0.76
N PHE A 46 -9.09 -12.12 -0.59
CA PHE A 46 -8.24 -10.95 -0.44
C PHE A 46 -7.36 -11.01 0.82
N MET A 47 -7.92 -11.48 1.94
CA MET A 47 -7.17 -11.66 3.19
C MET A 47 -6.08 -12.74 3.05
N LEU A 48 -6.33 -13.81 2.29
CA LEU A 48 -5.30 -14.80 1.96
C LEU A 48 -4.18 -14.20 1.12
N GLU A 49 -4.52 -13.31 0.19
CA GLU A 49 -3.54 -12.58 -0.62
C GLU A 49 -2.79 -11.52 0.18
N LEU A 50 -3.38 -10.93 1.23
CA LEU A 50 -2.65 -10.04 2.14
C LEU A 50 -1.67 -10.81 3.05
N GLY A 51 -2.10 -11.96 3.58
CA GLY A 51 -1.35 -12.80 4.51
C GLY A 51 -1.80 -12.66 5.97
N ASP A 52 -1.15 -13.43 6.85
CA ASP A 52 -1.64 -13.73 8.22
C ASP A 52 -1.53 -12.56 9.23
N ASP A 53 -0.81 -11.50 8.85
CA ASP A 53 -0.56 -10.35 9.70
C ASP A 53 -1.63 -9.27 9.63
N PHE A 54 -2.60 -9.40 8.73
CA PHE A 54 -3.67 -8.43 8.55
C PHE A 54 -4.93 -8.85 9.31
N ALA A 55 -5.61 -7.85 9.90
CA ALA A 55 -6.92 -8.01 10.50
C ALA A 55 -7.85 -6.93 9.94
N PHE A 56 -8.99 -7.34 9.37
CA PHE A 56 -9.99 -6.40 8.86
C PHE A 56 -10.67 -5.66 10.03
N VAL A 57 -10.66 -4.33 9.98
CA VAL A 57 -11.28 -3.46 11.00
C VAL A 57 -12.58 -2.86 10.49
N GLY A 58 -12.64 -2.48 9.22
CA GLY A 58 -13.87 -1.97 8.61
C GLY A 58 -13.70 -1.45 7.19
N ARG A 59 -14.80 -1.04 6.58
CA ARG A 59 -14.84 -0.40 5.26
C ARG A 59 -15.53 0.96 5.32
N GLN A 60 -15.36 1.76 4.28
CA GLN A 60 -16.08 3.02 4.08
C GLN A 60 -16.05 3.90 5.34
N ARG A 61 -14.92 3.88 6.05
CA ARG A 61 -14.78 4.49 7.37
C ARG A 61 -14.80 5.99 7.20
N ARG A 62 -15.86 6.61 7.72
CA ARG A 62 -16.06 8.05 7.61
C ARG A 62 -15.21 8.78 8.63
N LEU A 63 -14.57 9.84 8.18
CA LEU A 63 -14.01 10.89 9.03
C LEU A 63 -14.65 12.23 8.65
N ARG A 64 -14.81 13.08 9.65
CA ARG A 64 -15.37 14.42 9.49
C ARG A 64 -14.34 15.43 9.93
N ILE A 65 -14.07 16.40 9.07
CA ILE A 65 -13.23 17.56 9.35
C ILE A 65 -14.08 18.77 8.98
N ASP A 66 -14.35 19.63 9.96
CA ASP A 66 -15.30 20.74 9.86
C ASP A 66 -16.67 20.26 9.31
N ASP A 67 -17.08 20.78 8.15
CA ASP A 67 -18.31 20.43 7.47
C ASP A 67 -18.12 19.45 6.30
N SER A 68 -16.90 18.95 6.12
CA SER A 68 -16.57 18.00 5.06
C SER A 68 -16.56 16.57 5.59
N TRP A 69 -17.18 15.67 4.82
CA TRP A 69 -17.11 14.23 5.05
C TRP A 69 -16.14 13.60 4.09
N PHE A 70 -15.22 12.82 4.63
CA PHE A 70 -14.30 12.00 3.86
C PHE A 70 -14.47 10.54 4.24
N ARG A 71 -13.85 9.67 3.45
CA ARG A 71 -14.04 8.23 3.58
C ARG A 71 -12.76 7.50 3.22
N VAL A 72 -12.37 6.57 4.09
CA VAL A 72 -11.33 5.58 3.81
C VAL A 72 -12.01 4.32 3.33
N ASP A 73 -11.58 3.77 2.19
CA ASP A 73 -12.25 2.62 1.56
C ASP A 73 -12.16 1.37 2.43
N LEU A 74 -10.95 0.98 2.83
CA LEU A 74 -10.73 -0.17 3.71
C LEU A 74 -9.79 0.20 4.86
N LEU A 75 -10.05 -0.37 6.04
CA LEU A 75 -9.26 -0.19 7.24
C LEU A 75 -8.87 -1.56 7.78
N PHE A 76 -7.56 -1.76 7.94
CA PHE A 76 -6.97 -2.95 8.53
C PHE A 76 -6.14 -2.60 9.75
N PHE A 77 -5.83 -3.60 10.56
CA PHE A 77 -4.79 -3.55 11.57
C PHE A 77 -3.69 -4.53 11.17
N HIS A 78 -2.44 -4.07 11.16
CA HIS A 78 -1.29 -4.91 10.87
C HIS A 78 -0.62 -5.36 12.17
N ARG A 79 -0.62 -6.68 12.42
CA ARG A 79 -0.21 -7.28 13.70
C ARG A 79 1.26 -7.07 14.04
N ARG A 80 2.17 -7.28 13.09
CA ARG A 80 3.62 -7.06 13.30
C ARG A 80 4.01 -5.59 13.39
N LEU A 81 3.49 -4.76 12.50
CA LEU A 81 3.71 -3.31 12.55
C LEU A 81 3.01 -2.66 13.75
N ARG A 82 1.99 -3.31 14.31
CA ARG A 82 1.16 -2.84 15.42
C ARG A 82 0.49 -1.48 15.13
N CYS A 83 0.02 -1.27 13.91
CA CYS A 83 -0.59 -0.02 13.49
C CYS A 83 -1.84 -0.26 12.65
N LEU A 84 -2.66 0.78 12.52
CA LEU A 84 -3.72 0.84 11.52
C LEU A 84 -3.09 0.96 10.12
N LEU A 85 -3.66 0.25 9.16
CA LEU A 85 -3.37 0.37 7.74
C LEU A 85 -4.63 0.91 7.05
N LEU A 86 -4.53 2.14 6.55
CA LEU A 86 -5.60 2.79 5.78
C LEU A 86 -5.37 2.49 4.30
N VAL A 87 -6.38 1.96 3.63
CA VAL A 87 -6.30 1.58 2.21
C VAL A 87 -7.31 2.37 1.40
N ASP A 88 -6.84 2.98 0.32
CA ASP A 88 -7.65 3.72 -0.66
C ASP A 88 -7.50 3.05 -2.03
N LEU A 89 -8.63 2.82 -2.72
CA LEU A 89 -8.67 2.12 -4.00
C LEU A 89 -8.77 3.11 -5.16
N LYS A 90 -7.99 2.90 -6.22
CA LYS A 90 -8.01 3.75 -7.43
C LYS A 90 -8.03 2.91 -8.69
N VAL A 91 -9.05 3.10 -9.54
CA VAL A 91 -9.07 2.49 -10.88
C VAL A 91 -8.07 3.19 -11.82
N GLY A 92 -7.72 4.44 -11.51
CA GLY A 92 -6.72 5.22 -12.23
C GLY A 92 -5.29 5.03 -11.74
N LYS A 93 -4.38 5.83 -12.34
CA LYS A 93 -3.00 5.94 -11.86
C LYS A 93 -2.93 6.74 -10.57
N PHE A 94 -2.01 6.35 -9.69
CA PHE A 94 -1.70 7.16 -8.50
C PHE A 94 -1.14 8.53 -8.89
N GLY A 95 -1.69 9.59 -8.30
CA GLY A 95 -1.26 10.98 -8.51
C GLY A 95 -1.06 11.77 -7.22
N TYR A 96 -0.64 13.03 -7.36
CA TYR A 96 -0.34 13.89 -6.19
C TYR A 96 -1.54 14.15 -5.27
N ALA A 97 -2.76 14.18 -5.83
CA ALA A 97 -3.99 14.40 -5.07
C ALA A 97 -4.24 13.25 -4.08
N ASP A 98 -3.95 12.02 -4.49
CA ASP A 98 -4.12 10.82 -3.66
C ASP A 98 -3.13 10.84 -2.48
N ALA A 99 -1.88 11.26 -2.71
CA ALA A 99 -0.88 11.42 -1.66
C ALA A 99 -1.32 12.45 -0.60
N GLY A 100 -1.83 13.60 -1.05
CA GLY A 100 -2.33 14.65 -0.16
C GLY A 100 -3.53 14.18 0.67
N GLN A 101 -4.50 13.51 0.03
CA GLN A 101 -5.67 12.93 0.67
C GLN A 101 -5.28 11.89 1.71
N MET A 102 -4.41 10.93 1.36
CA MET A 102 -3.94 9.91 2.28
C MET A 102 -3.16 10.50 3.45
N ASN A 103 -2.31 11.51 3.23
CA ASN A 103 -1.59 12.18 4.32
C ASN A 103 -2.55 12.81 5.34
N MET A 104 -3.63 13.43 4.86
CA MET A 104 -4.69 13.96 5.73
C MET A 104 -5.37 12.83 6.52
N TYR A 105 -5.68 11.71 5.87
CA TYR A 105 -6.29 10.55 6.52
C TYR A 105 -5.42 9.98 7.64
N LEU A 106 -4.11 9.85 7.40
CA LEU A 106 -3.18 9.35 8.41
C LEU A 106 -3.04 10.28 9.60
N ASN A 107 -3.01 11.60 9.38
CA ASN A 107 -3.01 12.57 10.48
C ASN A 107 -4.29 12.43 11.35
N TYR A 108 -5.46 12.35 10.71
CA TYR A 108 -6.71 12.17 11.43
C TYR A 108 -6.76 10.84 12.20
N ALA A 109 -6.34 9.74 11.56
CA ALA A 109 -6.31 8.42 12.18
C ALA A 109 -5.33 8.36 13.36
N LYS A 110 -4.17 9.04 13.24
CA LYS A 110 -3.18 9.14 14.31
C LYS A 110 -3.75 9.83 15.56
N GLU A 111 -4.56 10.86 15.38
CA GLU A 111 -5.14 11.62 16.49
C GLU A 111 -6.39 10.96 17.09
N HIS A 112 -7.25 10.37 16.25
CA HIS A 112 -8.60 9.98 16.67
C HIS A 112 -8.87 8.47 16.66
N TRP A 113 -8.13 7.68 15.90
CA TRP A 113 -8.39 6.24 15.73
C TRP A 113 -7.32 5.34 16.33
N THR A 114 -6.09 5.86 16.45
CA THR A 114 -4.94 5.10 16.97
C THR A 114 -5.05 4.95 18.49
N MET A 115 -4.95 3.72 18.98
CA MET A 115 -5.05 3.42 20.41
C MET A 115 -3.69 3.53 21.13
N PRO A 116 -3.68 3.72 22.47
CA PRO A 116 -2.45 3.69 23.24
C PRO A 116 -1.66 2.39 23.04
N GLY A 117 -0.40 2.52 22.62
CA GLY A 117 0.48 1.39 22.36
C GLY A 117 0.45 0.86 20.92
N GLU A 118 -0.32 1.49 20.03
CA GLU A 118 -0.20 1.30 18.59
C GLU A 118 0.85 2.24 17.99
N ASN A 119 1.51 1.79 16.93
CA ASN A 119 2.44 2.58 16.14
C ASN A 119 1.66 3.53 15.19
N PRO A 120 2.32 4.60 14.67
CA PRO A 120 1.69 5.50 13.70
C PRO A 120 1.06 4.74 12.52
N PRO A 121 -0.12 5.18 12.03
CA PRO A 121 -0.80 4.50 10.95
C PRO A 121 -0.01 4.58 9.64
N VAL A 122 -0.20 3.58 8.78
CA VAL A 122 0.40 3.51 7.44
C VAL A 122 -0.71 3.66 6.40
N GLY A 123 -0.42 4.42 5.33
CA GLY A 123 -1.32 4.58 4.20
C GLY A 123 -0.88 3.72 3.03
N LEU A 124 -1.84 3.02 2.41
CA LEU A 124 -1.64 2.25 1.20
C LEU A 124 -2.65 2.69 0.15
N VAL A 125 -2.18 3.14 -1.00
CA VAL A 125 -3.04 3.39 -2.17
C VAL A 125 -2.86 2.23 -3.14
N LEU A 126 -3.94 1.49 -3.39
CA LEU A 126 -4.00 0.42 -4.39
C LEU A 126 -4.50 1.00 -5.70
N CYS A 127 -3.64 1.05 -6.71
CA CYS A 127 -3.95 1.66 -8.00
C CYS A 127 -3.77 0.70 -9.18
N ALA A 128 -4.45 0.94 -10.29
CA ALA A 128 -4.27 0.13 -11.51
C ALA A 128 -2.89 0.33 -12.18
N GLY A 129 -2.19 1.42 -11.83
CA GLY A 129 -0.83 1.68 -12.31
C GLY A 129 -0.11 2.79 -11.56
N LYS A 130 1.20 2.68 -11.44
CA LYS A 130 2.07 3.71 -10.86
C LYS A 130 2.59 4.62 -11.97
N GLY A 131 2.21 5.90 -11.93
CA GLY A 131 2.96 6.93 -12.65
C GLY A 131 4.30 7.16 -11.95
N ALA A 132 5.34 6.36 -12.27
CA ALA A 132 6.58 6.27 -11.48
C ALA A 132 7.23 7.63 -11.15
N GLY A 133 7.21 8.59 -12.07
CA GLY A 133 7.73 9.94 -11.84
C GLY A 133 6.87 10.77 -10.89
N GLU A 134 5.56 10.83 -11.14
CA GLU A 134 4.62 11.61 -10.32
C GLU A 134 4.51 11.05 -8.90
N ALA A 135 4.47 9.72 -8.77
CA ALA A 135 4.42 9.03 -7.48
C ALA A 135 5.64 9.35 -6.61
N HIS A 136 6.84 9.35 -7.20
CA HIS A 136 8.07 9.68 -6.49
C HIS A 136 8.02 11.09 -5.88
N TYR A 137 7.64 12.09 -6.68
CA TYR A 137 7.55 13.47 -6.20
C TYR A 137 6.40 13.69 -5.23
N ALA A 138 5.28 12.98 -5.38
CA ALA A 138 4.13 13.09 -4.49
C ALA A 138 4.40 12.52 -3.09
N LEU A 139 5.20 11.45 -2.99
CA LEU A 139 5.50 10.77 -1.73
C LEU A 139 6.72 11.33 -1.01
N THR A 140 7.66 11.96 -1.74
CA THR A 140 8.92 12.45 -1.17
C THR A 140 8.68 13.58 -0.17
N GLY A 141 9.23 13.43 1.05
CA GLY A 141 9.18 14.46 2.09
C GLY A 141 7.91 14.49 2.93
N LEU A 142 6.98 13.54 2.74
CA LEU A 142 5.82 13.40 3.60
C LEU A 142 6.21 12.85 4.98
N PRO A 143 5.63 13.36 6.08
CA PRO A 143 5.97 12.93 7.43
C PRO A 143 5.35 11.58 7.80
N ASN A 144 4.26 11.20 7.12
CA ASN A 144 3.59 9.93 7.34
C ASN A 144 4.02 8.92 6.26
N THR A 145 4.06 7.64 6.64
CA THR A 145 4.37 6.56 5.69
C THR A 145 3.18 6.33 4.77
N ILE A 146 3.36 6.69 3.50
CA ILE A 146 2.39 6.45 2.44
C ILE A 146 3.06 5.62 1.36
N MET A 147 2.40 4.53 0.99
CA MET A 147 2.84 3.63 -0.06
C MET A 147 1.79 3.60 -1.16
N ALA A 148 2.25 3.44 -2.40
CA ALA A 148 1.42 3.11 -3.53
C ALA A 148 1.80 1.71 -4.01
N SER A 149 0.81 0.86 -4.26
CA SER A 149 0.99 -0.48 -4.82
C SER A 149 0.11 -0.66 -6.03
N GLU A 150 0.63 -1.34 -7.06
CA GLU A 150 -0.20 -1.69 -8.21
C GLU A 150 -1.05 -2.92 -7.87
N TYR A 151 -2.24 -3.00 -8.43
CA TYR A 151 -2.99 -4.26 -8.48
C TYR A 151 -3.18 -4.72 -9.93
N LYS A 152 -3.31 -6.04 -10.11
CA LYS A 152 -3.63 -6.70 -11.38
C LYS A 152 -4.88 -7.54 -11.19
N VAL A 153 -5.96 -7.20 -11.89
CA VAL A 153 -7.24 -7.96 -11.88
C VAL A 153 -7.26 -9.12 -12.87
N GLN A 154 -6.21 -9.26 -13.68
CA GLN A 154 -6.00 -10.39 -14.58
C GLN A 154 -4.54 -10.81 -14.42
N LEU A 155 -4.30 -12.12 -14.33
CA LEU A 155 -2.92 -12.61 -14.33
C LEU A 155 -2.32 -12.32 -15.71
N PRO A 156 -1.13 -11.67 -15.80
CA PRO A 156 -0.46 -11.52 -17.07
C PRO A 156 -0.08 -12.88 -17.65
N ASP A 157 0.03 -12.97 -18.98
CA ASP A 157 0.49 -14.20 -19.63
C ASP A 157 1.84 -14.68 -19.05
N GLU A 158 2.02 -16.00 -18.95
CA GLU A 158 3.20 -16.64 -18.37
C GLU A 158 4.53 -16.11 -18.95
N LYS A 159 4.55 -15.79 -20.25
CA LYS A 159 5.72 -15.20 -20.91
C LYS A 159 6.03 -13.80 -20.40
N LEU A 160 5.02 -12.94 -20.25
CA LEU A 160 5.17 -11.58 -19.72
C LEU A 160 5.65 -11.60 -18.26
N LEU A 161 5.14 -12.53 -17.45
CA LEU A 161 5.61 -12.74 -16.07
C LEU A 161 7.08 -13.16 -16.03
N THR A 162 7.46 -14.11 -16.89
CA THR A 162 8.84 -14.59 -16.99
C THR A 162 9.79 -13.47 -17.40
N ASP A 163 9.39 -12.66 -18.38
CA ASP A 163 10.20 -11.53 -18.85
C ASP A 163 10.39 -10.46 -17.76
N GLU A 164 9.33 -10.10 -17.02
CA GLU A 164 9.43 -9.10 -15.95
C GLU A 164 10.20 -9.63 -14.71
N LEU A 165 10.12 -10.93 -14.42
CA LEU A 165 10.95 -11.59 -13.40
C LEU A 165 12.44 -11.51 -13.76
N ILE A 166 12.80 -11.89 -14.99
CA ILE A 166 14.18 -11.81 -15.49
C ILE A 166 14.67 -10.35 -15.40
N ARG A 167 13.82 -9.41 -15.82
CA ARG A 167 14.14 -7.98 -15.80
C ARG A 167 14.38 -7.48 -14.37
N SER A 168 13.52 -7.85 -13.43
CA SER A 168 13.64 -7.46 -12.02
C SER A 168 14.88 -8.07 -11.36
N GLN A 169 15.17 -9.34 -11.63
CA GLN A 169 16.40 -10.02 -11.18
C GLN A 169 17.65 -9.29 -11.71
N THR A 170 17.66 -8.98 -13.00
CA THR A 170 18.78 -8.25 -13.64
C THR A 170 18.98 -6.86 -13.02
N MET A 171 17.89 -6.15 -12.70
CA MET A 171 17.95 -4.85 -12.03
C MET A 171 18.53 -4.95 -10.61
N LEU A 172 18.11 -5.96 -9.83
CA LEU A 172 18.62 -6.22 -8.48
C LEU A 172 20.11 -6.59 -8.49
N GLU A 173 20.53 -7.46 -9.42
CA GLU A 173 21.95 -7.84 -9.60
C GLU A 173 22.81 -6.63 -9.98
N THR A 174 22.28 -5.75 -10.84
CA THR A 174 22.96 -4.50 -11.23
C THR A 174 23.09 -3.51 -10.05
N GLN A 175 22.11 -3.47 -9.15
CA GLN A 175 22.16 -2.65 -7.94
C GLN A 175 23.16 -3.19 -6.92
N LEU A 176 23.21 -4.51 -6.73
CA LEU A 176 24.17 -5.19 -5.85
C LEU A 176 25.62 -5.01 -6.33
N THR A 177 25.87 -5.09 -7.63
CA THR A 177 27.20 -4.83 -8.21
C THR A 177 27.64 -3.36 -8.12
N ARG A 178 26.70 -2.41 -8.21
CA ARG A 178 27.01 -0.97 -8.01
C ARG A 178 27.22 -0.58 -6.54
N GLY A 179 26.53 -1.23 -5.60
CA GLY A 179 26.72 -1.02 -4.17
C GLY A 179 28.05 -1.57 -3.63
N GLY A 180 28.63 -2.58 -4.28
CA GLY A 180 29.90 -3.20 -3.88
C GLY A 180 31.17 -2.44 -4.28
N SER A 181 31.10 -1.42 -5.13
CA SER A 181 32.28 -0.68 -5.62
C SER A 181 32.70 0.52 -4.76
N LEU A 182 31.98 0.85 -3.68
CA LEU A 182 32.25 2.03 -2.85
C LEU A 182 33.09 1.76 -1.59
N THR A 183 33.57 0.54 -1.35
CA THR A 183 34.31 0.18 -0.13
C THR A 183 35.81 -0.14 -0.32
N THR A 184 36.37 0.01 -1.53
CA THR A 184 37.76 -0.44 -1.80
C THR A 184 38.78 0.67 -2.10
N GLU A 185 38.45 1.95 -1.91
CA GLU A 185 39.41 3.05 -2.05
C GLU A 185 39.48 3.91 -0.78
N LYS A 186 40.11 3.38 0.27
CA LYS A 186 40.80 4.14 1.32
C LYS A 186 41.84 3.24 1.97
N ASN A 187 43.00 3.14 1.32
CA ASN A 187 44.28 2.83 1.95
C ASN A 187 45.22 3.99 1.64
#